data_AF-A0A1B9B2A1-F1
#
_entry.id   AF-A0A1B9B2A1-F1
#
_cell.length_a   1.000
_cell.length_b   1.000
_cell.length_c   1.000
_cell.angle_alpha   90.00
_cell.angle_beta   90.00
_cell.angle_gamma   90.00
#
_symmetry.space_group_name_H-M   'P 1'
#
loop_
_entity.id
_entity.type
_entity.pdbx_description
1 polymer ?
#
loop_
_entity_poly.entity_id
_entity_poly.type
_entity_poly.pdbx_seq_one_letter_code
_entity_poly.pdbx_strand_id
1 'polypeptide(L)' 'MESDGMTAIRLSITPTSYGWSVSDIIYVAYLGYTDFVDEDVVTIYGEVNGSFTYTSQAGWDITLPLVIADSIE' A
#
# COMPACT_ATOMS: atom_id res chain seq x y z
N MET A 1 4.11 -4.40 9.55
CA MET A 1 3.58 -4.92 10.83
C MET A 1 2.39 -5.78 10.44
N GLU A 2 2.55 -7.09 10.43
CA GLU A 2 1.42 -7.99 10.25
C GLU A 2 0.87 -8.26 11.65
N SER A 3 -0.28 -7.66 11.94
CA SER A 3 -1.01 -7.89 13.17
C SER A 3 -2.43 -8.19 12.74
N ASP A 4 -2.94 -9.36 13.15
CA ASP A 4 -4.36 -9.73 13.08
C ASP A 4 -4.93 -10.11 11.70
N GLY A 5 -4.18 -10.88 10.90
CA GLY A 5 -4.71 -11.40 9.63
C GLY A 5 -4.90 -10.33 8.56
N MET A 6 -4.23 -9.20 8.69
CA MET A 6 -4.24 -8.11 7.72
C MET A 6 -2.84 -7.88 7.15
N THR A 7 -2.77 -7.70 5.84
CA THR A 7 -1.60 -7.21 5.14
C THR A 7 -1.76 -5.72 4.87
N ALA A 8 -0.71 -4.96 5.14
CA ALA A 8 -0.61 -3.54 4.82
C ALA A 8 0.47 -3.32 3.77
N ILE A 9 0.11 -2.69 2.66
CA ILE A 9 1.01 -2.45 1.51
C ILE A 9 1.11 -0.95 1.24
N ARG A 10 2.33 -0.46 1.04
CA ARG A 10 2.56 0.85 0.40
C ARG A 10 2.80 0.61 -1.07
N LEU A 11 1.83 0.92 -1.91
CA LEU A 11 1.87 0.61 -3.33
C LEU A 11 2.21 1.87 -4.13
N SER A 12 3.27 1.81 -4.92
CA SER A 12 3.59 2.83 -5.92
C SER A 12 2.68 2.68 -7.13
N ILE A 13 2.00 3.77 -7.54
CA ILE A 13 0.96 3.70 -8.58
C ILE A 13 1.35 4.32 -9.92
N THR A 14 2.47 5.04 -9.96
CA THR A 14 2.93 5.73 -11.17
C THR A 14 4.21 5.10 -11.72
N PRO A 15 4.17 4.49 -12.92
CA PRO A 15 5.35 4.02 -13.60
C PRO A 15 6.18 5.20 -14.13
N THR A 16 7.49 5.02 -14.16
CA THR A 16 8.47 6.01 -14.62
C THR A 16 9.47 5.32 -15.57
N SER A 17 10.34 6.09 -16.21
CA SER A 17 11.42 5.53 -17.05
C SER A 17 12.48 4.74 -16.25
N TYR A 18 12.47 4.83 -14.91
CA TYR A 18 13.47 4.21 -14.03
C TYR A 18 12.84 3.18 -13.07
N GLY A 19 11.61 2.71 -13.32
CA GLY A 19 10.85 1.85 -12.42
C GLY A 19 9.60 2.56 -11.92
N TRP A 20 9.28 2.44 -10.63
CA TRP A 20 8.08 3.04 -10.04
C TRP A 20 8.39 4.29 -9.20
N SER A 21 7.45 5.21 -9.14
CA SER A 21 7.59 6.43 -8.34
C SER A 21 7.73 6.11 -6.84
N VAL A 22 8.73 6.71 -6.19
CA VAL A 22 8.94 6.58 -4.73
C VAL A 22 8.10 7.58 -3.91
N SER A 23 7.38 8.48 -4.57
CA SER A 23 6.58 9.53 -3.92
C SER A 23 5.10 9.44 -4.21
N ASP A 24 4.71 8.78 -5.30
CA ASP A 24 3.30 8.59 -5.68
C ASP A 24 2.82 7.23 -5.20
N ILE A 25 2.36 7.22 -3.95
CA ILE A 25 2.11 6.01 -3.16
C ILE A 25 0.71 6.09 -2.55
N ILE A 26 0.02 4.96 -2.57
CA ILE A 26 -1.20 4.73 -1.78
C ILE A 26 -0.94 3.74 -0.65
N TYR A 27 -1.74 3.81 0.40
CA TYR A 27 -1.78 2.79 1.45
C TYR A 27 -2.91 1.81 1.16
N VAL A 28 -2.59 0.53 1.11
CA VAL A 28 -3.55 -0.56 0.87
C VAL A 28 -3.65 -1.38 2.14
N ALA A 29 -4.87 -1.54 2.65
CA ALA A 29 -5.20 -2.47 3.73
C ALA A 29 -5.95 -3.66 3.14
N TYR A 30 -5.47 -4.88 3.36
CA TYR A 30 -6.07 -6.11 2.87
C TYR A 30 -6.35 -7.06 4.04
N LEU A 31 -7.58 -7.56 4.13
CA LEU A 31 -7.95 -8.57 5.12
C LEU A 31 -7.58 -9.96 4.60
N GLY A 32 -6.34 -10.35 4.85
CA GLY A 32 -5.75 -11.61 4.46
C GLY A 32 -4.24 -11.51 4.46
N TYR A 33 -3.61 -12.59 4.02
CA TYR A 33 -2.17 -12.63 3.74
C TYR A 33 -1.94 -12.71 2.24
N THR A 34 -0.75 -12.31 1.81
CA THR A 34 -0.30 -12.47 0.43
C THR A 34 1.11 -13.04 0.40
N ASP A 35 1.43 -13.75 -0.68
CA ASP A 35 2.78 -14.23 -0.97
C ASP A 35 3.61 -13.20 -1.78
N PHE A 36 3.01 -12.08 -2.19
CA PHE A 36 3.72 -11.01 -2.90
C PHE A 36 4.78 -10.37 -2.01
N VAL A 37 5.93 -10.09 -2.60
CA VAL A 37 7.08 -9.47 -1.93
C VAL A 37 7.45 -8.14 -2.57
N ASP A 38 8.51 -7.51 -2.06
CA ASP A 38 9.03 -6.26 -2.64
C ASP A 38 9.36 -6.43 -4.13
N GLU A 39 9.15 -5.37 -4.91
CA GLU A 39 9.30 -5.31 -6.38
C GLU A 39 8.27 -6.07 -7.24
N ASP A 40 7.41 -6.90 -6.65
CA ASP A 40 6.32 -7.54 -7.40
C ASP A 40 5.33 -6.50 -7.96
N VAL A 41 4.90 -6.71 -9.21
CA VAL A 41 3.88 -5.88 -9.86
C VAL A 41 2.53 -6.55 -9.65
N VAL A 42 1.67 -5.89 -8.88
CA VAL A 42 0.34 -6.40 -8.51
C VAL A 42 -0.78 -5.48 -9.00
N THR A 43 -1.96 -6.05 -9.17
CA THR A 43 -3.21 -5.31 -9.37
C THR A 43 -4.08 -5.45 -8.13
N ILE A 44 -4.61 -4.34 -7.63
CA ILE A 44 -5.53 -4.32 -6.50
C ILE A 44 -6.94 -3.93 -6.96
N TYR A 45 -7.94 -4.52 -6.32
CA TYR A 45 -9.34 -4.11 -6.45
C TYR A 45 -9.91 -3.82 -5.06
N GLY A 46 -10.61 -2.71 -4.90
CA GLY A 46 -11.13 -2.31 -3.59
C GLY A 46 -11.77 -0.92 -3.56
N GLU A 47 -12.05 -0.44 -2.35
CA GLU A 47 -12.69 0.86 -2.09
C GLU A 47 -11.67 1.91 -1.66
N VAL A 48 -11.75 3.11 -2.25
CA VAL A 48 -11.00 4.29 -1.78
C VAL A 48 -11.67 4.83 -0.51
N ASN A 49 -10.99 4.74 0.63
CA ASN A 49 -11.53 5.06 1.95
C ASN A 49 -10.83 6.29 2.58
N GLY A 50 -10.77 7.39 1.82
CA GLY A 50 -10.19 8.65 2.30
C GLY A 50 -8.67 8.59 2.42
N SER A 51 -8.12 8.97 3.58
CA SER A 51 -6.68 9.00 3.82
C SER A 51 -6.30 8.31 5.13
N PHE A 52 -5.13 7.70 5.14
CA PHE A 52 -4.53 7.07 6.30
C PHE A 52 -3.23 7.80 6.69
N THR A 53 -3.08 8.11 7.97
CA THR A 53 -1.89 8.77 8.53
C THR A 53 -1.17 7.82 9.49
N TYR A 54 0.14 7.67 9.31
CA TYR A 54 0.99 6.91 10.23
C TYR A 54 2.32 7.63 10.48
N THR A 55 2.91 7.40 11.66
CA THR A 55 4.24 7.90 11.99
C THR A 55 5.30 6.92 11.47
N SER A 56 6.19 7.42 10.63
CA SER A 56 7.34 6.66 10.11
C SER A 56 8.36 6.34 11.20
N GLN A 57 9.26 5.38 10.93
CA GLN A 57 10.37 5.05 11.84
C GLN A 57 11.29 6.25 12.14
N ALA A 58 11.35 7.23 11.23
CA ALA A 58 12.11 8.47 11.42
C ALA A 58 11.34 9.54 12.23
N GLY A 59 10.12 9.26 12.68
CA GLY A 59 9.30 10.19 13.48
C GLY A 59 8.46 11.18 12.67
N TRP A 60 8.33 10.99 11.36
CA TRP A 60 7.55 11.88 10.48
C TRP A 60 6.15 11.32 10.29
N ASP A 61 5.12 12.16 10.41
CA ASP A 61 3.75 11.78 10.06
C ASP A 61 3.56 11.81 8.54
N ILE A 62 3.13 10.68 8.00
CA ILE A 62 2.91 10.48 6.56
C ILE A 62 1.43 10.22 6.35
N THR A 63 0.80 11.01 5.48
CA THR A 63 -0.61 10.86 5.09
C THR A 63 -0.68 10.40 3.64
N LEU A 64 -1.35 9.27 3.39
CA LEU A 64 -1.53 8.68 2.06
C LEU A 64 -3.02 8.42 1.80
N PRO A 65 -3.47 8.38 0.53
CA PRO A 65 -4.78 7.83 0.21
C PRO A 65 -4.89 6.38 0.69
N LEU A 66 -6.04 6.01 1.24
CA LEU A 66 -6.32 4.67 1.72
C LEU A 66 -7.18 3.91 0.70
N VAL A 67 -6.77 2.68 0.38
CA VAL A 67 -7.59 1.69 -0.31
C VAL A 67 -7.79 0.49 0.62
N ILE A 68 -9.05 0.09 0.82
CA ILE A 68 -9.39 -1.18 1.46
C ILE A 68 -9.57 -2.19 0.33
N ALA A 69 -8.64 -3.14 0.20
CA ALA A 69 -8.63 -4.11 -0.89
C ALA A 69 -9.54 -5.29 -0.62
N ASP A 70 -10.30 -5.69 -1.64
CA ASP A 70 -11.10 -6.91 -1.70
C ASP A 70 -10.31 -8.07 -2.31
N SER A 71 -9.46 -7.79 -3.32
CA SER A 71 -8.57 -8.77 -3.95
C SER A 71 -7.25 -8.14 -4.43
N ILE A 72 -6.22 -8.99 -4.54
CA ILE A 72 -4.89 -8.65 -5.04
C ILE A 72 -4.43 -9.79 -5.97
N GLU A 73 -3.91 -9.43 -7.15
CA GLU A 73 -3.46 -10.33 -8.22
C GLU A 73 -2.06 -9.98 -8.73
#